data_AF-A0A7C8HKM0-F1
#
_entry.id   AF-A0A7C8HKM0-F1
#
_cell.length_a   1.000
_cell.length_b   1.000
_cell.length_c   1.000
_cell.angle_alpha   90.00
_cell.angle_beta   90.00
_cell.angle_gamma   90.00
#
_symmetry.space_group_name_H-M   'P 1'
#
loop_
_entity.id
_entity.type
_entity.pdbx_description
1 polymer ?
#
loop_
_entity_poly.entity_id
_entity_poly.type
_entity_poly.pdbx_seq_one_letter_code
_entity_poly.pdbx_strand_id
1 'polypeptide(L)'
;GRFTWRLPVLGRTLEVVQSMTTMKPSVVRDRMLHNYLELRHALDVLEGLRTIPTRFRSGGVKHLLAGSRRMNAALNAQIDIEQQELRPALLGADAWGESRAEKLAQHHVQRRDALREPVLVGMGAARSENFVAWLGGVIVDARRALLREESDCMSAELLRDDGVGIGVSSE
;
A
#
# COMPACT_ATOMS: atom_id res chain seq x y z
N GLY A 1 -20.92 2.91 -17.37
CA GLY A 1 -20.07 2.83 -18.58
C GLY A 1 -19.07 1.71 -18.40
N ARG A 2 -18.83 0.87 -19.41
CA ARG A 2 -17.82 -0.19 -19.35
C ARG A 2 -16.44 0.46 -19.48
N PHE A 3 -15.56 0.23 -18.51
CA PHE A 3 -14.16 0.64 -18.59
C PHE A 3 -13.31 -0.61 -18.64
N THR A 4 -12.53 -0.76 -19.71
CA THR A 4 -11.56 -1.84 -19.90
C THR A 4 -10.17 -1.30 -19.59
N TRP A 5 -9.53 -1.82 -18.55
CA TRP A 5 -8.13 -1.54 -18.26
C TRP A 5 -7.26 -2.70 -18.74
N ARG A 6 -6.19 -2.38 -19.47
CA ARG A 6 -5.14 -3.33 -19.87
C ARG A 6 -3.93 -3.09 -18.98
N LEU A 7 -3.63 -4.03 -18.09
CA LEU A 7 -2.37 -4.05 -17.36
C LEU A 7 -1.41 -5.05 -18.02
N PRO A 8 -0.18 -4.65 -18.38
CA PRO A 8 0.81 -5.58 -18.90
C PRO A 8 1.50 -6.28 -17.72
N VAL A 9 1.14 -7.54 -17.47
CA VAL A 9 1.93 -8.45 -16.63
C VAL A 9 2.11 -9.76 -17.39
N LEU A 10 3.37 -10.12 -17.68
CA LEU A 10 3.83 -11.46 -18.07
C LEU A 10 2.91 -12.23 -19.05
N GLY A 11 2.58 -11.62 -20.20
CA GLY A 11 2.12 -12.36 -21.37
C GLY A 11 0.71 -12.97 -21.31
N ARG A 12 -0.15 -12.61 -20.36
CA ARG A 12 -1.58 -12.99 -20.40
C ARG A 12 -2.48 -11.78 -20.19
N THR A 13 -3.43 -11.60 -21.11
CA THR A 13 -4.52 -10.63 -20.99
C THR A 13 -5.67 -11.30 -20.26
N LEU A 14 -6.00 -10.82 -19.06
CA LEU A 14 -7.24 -11.20 -18.37
C LEU A 14 -8.30 -10.14 -18.70
N GLU A 15 -9.36 -10.55 -19.40
CA GLU A 15 -10.57 -9.74 -19.54
C GLU A 15 -11.39 -9.87 -18.26
N VAL A 16 -11.43 -8.81 -17.45
CA VAL A 16 -12.29 -8.76 -16.26
C VAL A 16 -13.53 -7.94 -16.61
N VAL A 17 -14.67 -8.63 -16.75
CA VAL A 17 -15.99 -8.02 -16.84
C VAL A 17 -16.47 -7.77 -15.41
N GLN A 18 -16.46 -6.52 -14.94
CA GLN A 18 -17.02 -6.15 -13.65
C GLN A 18 -18.54 -5.96 -13.74
N SER A 19 -19.30 -6.95 -13.27
CA SER A 19 -20.58 -6.71 -12.62
C SER A 19 -20.32 -6.08 -11.25
N MET A 20 -21.17 -5.16 -10.78
CA MET A 20 -21.08 -4.51 -9.45
C MET A 20 -21.40 -5.47 -8.29
N THR A 21 -20.76 -6.63 -8.25
CA THR A 21 -20.68 -7.45 -7.05
C THR A 21 -19.68 -6.80 -6.12
N THR A 22 -20.17 -6.15 -5.07
CA THR A 22 -19.34 -5.72 -3.94
C THR A 22 -18.57 -6.94 -3.42
N MET A 23 -17.24 -6.84 -3.44
CA MET A 23 -16.37 -7.89 -2.93
C MET A 23 -16.68 -8.12 -1.45
N LYS A 24 -16.74 -9.38 -1.03
CA LYS A 24 -16.99 -9.72 0.37
C LYS A 24 -15.86 -9.16 1.27
N PRO A 25 -16.15 -8.67 2.48
CA PRO A 25 -15.14 -8.10 3.37
C PRO A 25 -13.96 -9.04 3.64
N SER A 26 -14.21 -10.34 3.84
CA SER A 26 -13.13 -11.33 4.04
C SER A 26 -12.20 -11.44 2.83
N VAL A 27 -12.74 -11.37 1.61
CA VAL A 27 -11.97 -11.42 0.37
C VAL A 27 -11.14 -10.15 0.20
N VAL A 28 -11.71 -8.98 0.55
CA VAL A 28 -10.96 -7.72 0.57
C VAL A 28 -9.79 -7.82 1.55
N ARG A 29 -10.04 -8.32 2.77
CA ARG A 29 -9.01 -8.54 3.79
C ARG A 29 -7.88 -9.42 3.28
N ASP A 30 -8.19 -10.60 2.76
CA ASP A 30 -7.19 -11.56 2.31
C ASP A 30 -6.33 -11.00 1.18
N ARG A 31 -6.96 -10.25 0.26
CA ARG A 31 -6.23 -9.55 -0.80
C ARG A 31 -5.30 -8.46 -0.25
N MET A 32 -5.76 -7.64 0.70
CA MET A 32 -4.90 -6.61 1.28
C MET A 32 -3.71 -7.22 2.03
N LEU A 33 -3.93 -8.27 2.81
CA LEU A 33 -2.86 -8.97 3.52
C LEU A 33 -1.84 -9.59 2.55
N HIS A 34 -2.30 -10.15 1.43
CA HIS A 34 -1.42 -10.63 0.38
C HIS A 34 -0.57 -9.50 -0.22
N ASN A 35 -1.19 -8.38 -0.59
CA ASN A 35 -0.45 -7.21 -1.12
C ASN A 35 0.57 -6.68 -0.09
N TYR A 36 0.24 -6.69 1.21
CA TYR A 36 1.12 -6.22 2.28
C TYR A 36 2.35 -7.12 2.43
N LEU A 37 2.18 -8.43 2.24
CA LEU A 37 3.29 -9.36 2.19
C LEU A 37 4.24 -9.04 1.03
N GLU A 38 3.72 -8.77 -0.17
CA GLU A 38 4.53 -8.37 -1.32
C GLU A 38 5.29 -7.05 -1.07
N LEU A 39 4.62 -6.06 -0.48
CA LEU A 39 5.24 -4.78 -0.11
C LEU A 39 6.35 -4.96 0.92
N ARG A 40 6.14 -5.80 1.95
CA ARG A 40 7.18 -6.14 2.94
C ARG A 40 8.40 -6.76 2.28
N HIS A 41 8.20 -7.73 1.39
CA HIS A 41 9.31 -8.33 0.64
C HIS A 41 10.05 -7.30 -0.20
N ALA A 42 9.34 -6.41 -0.89
CA ALA A 42 9.98 -5.35 -1.65
C ALA A 42 10.77 -4.37 -0.73
N LEU A 43 10.27 -4.09 0.49
CA LEU A 43 10.97 -3.28 1.49
C LEU A 43 12.21 -4.00 2.03
N ASP A 44 12.16 -5.32 2.22
CA ASP A 44 13.32 -6.14 2.61
C ASP A 44 14.41 -6.11 1.55
N VAL A 45 14.04 -6.27 0.27
CA VAL A 45 14.98 -6.18 -0.85
C VAL A 45 15.64 -4.80 -0.90
N LEU A 46 14.85 -3.74 -0.73
CA LEU A 46 15.36 -2.37 -0.77
C LEU A 46 16.30 -2.08 0.41
N GLU A 47 15.97 -2.57 1.60
CA GLU A 47 16.83 -2.49 2.80
C GLU A 47 18.14 -3.26 2.60
N GLY A 48 18.08 -4.46 2.00
CA GLY A 48 19.26 -5.22 1.62
C GLY A 48 20.18 -4.43 0.69
N LEU A 49 19.63 -3.81 -0.36
CA LEU A 49 20.41 -2.96 -1.28
C LEU A 49 21.02 -1.73 -0.59
N ARG A 50 20.31 -1.16 0.39
CA ARG A 50 20.73 0.02 1.15
C ARG A 50 21.95 -0.25 2.03
N THR A 51 22.07 -1.46 2.58
CA THR A 51 23.17 -1.85 3.49
C THR A 51 24.47 -2.25 2.79
N ILE A 52 24.46 -2.49 1.48
CA ILE A 52 25.66 -2.80 0.70
C ILE A 52 26.65 -1.62 0.75
N PRO A 53 27.92 -1.79 1.20
CA PRO A 53 28.87 -0.69 1.33
C PRO A 53 29.14 0.03 0.01
N THR A 54 29.26 1.36 0.07
CA THR A 54 29.46 2.26 -1.10
C THR A 54 30.68 1.90 -1.95
N ARG A 55 31.75 1.39 -1.35
CA ARG A 55 32.97 0.93 -2.05
C ARG A 55 32.74 -0.25 -3.01
N PHE A 56 31.64 -0.98 -2.85
CA PHE A 56 31.24 -2.08 -3.75
C PHE A 56 30.12 -1.65 -4.72
N ARG A 57 29.74 -0.37 -4.75
CA ARG A 57 28.62 0.17 -5.54
C ARG A 57 29.04 0.75 -6.89
N SER A 58 29.84 0.05 -7.70
CA SER A 58 29.88 0.39 -9.14
C SER A 58 28.46 0.18 -9.72
N GLY A 59 27.71 1.28 -9.90
CA GLY A 59 26.29 1.25 -10.28
C GLY A 59 25.27 1.02 -9.14
N GLY A 60 25.69 0.81 -7.89
CA GLY A 60 24.78 0.49 -6.77
C GLY A 60 23.81 1.63 -6.41
N VAL A 61 24.24 2.90 -6.56
CA VAL A 61 23.36 4.06 -6.35
C VAL A 61 22.23 4.10 -7.38
N LYS A 62 22.50 3.72 -8.64
CA LYS A 62 21.46 3.63 -9.69
C LYS A 62 20.43 2.55 -9.38
N HIS A 63 20.88 1.39 -8.88
CA HIS A 63 19.98 0.31 -8.46
C HIS A 63 19.13 0.70 -7.26
N LEU A 64 19.73 1.38 -6.27
CA LEU A 64 19.00 1.87 -5.10
C LEU A 64 17.95 2.92 -5.48
N LEU A 65 18.29 3.84 -6.40
CA LEU A 65 17.35 4.82 -6.94
C LEU A 65 16.23 4.18 -7.77
N ALA A 66 16.55 3.17 -8.59
CA ALA A 66 15.54 2.43 -9.33
C ALA A 66 14.62 1.65 -8.39
N GLY A 67 15.18 1.01 -7.37
CA GLY A 67 14.45 0.30 -6.33
C GLY A 67 13.53 1.23 -5.54
N SER A 68 14.02 2.40 -5.13
CA SER A 68 13.20 3.38 -4.40
C SER A 68 12.06 3.93 -5.25
N ARG A 69 12.27 4.17 -6.55
CA ARG A 69 11.19 4.57 -7.48
C ARG A 69 10.13 3.50 -7.64
N ARG A 70 10.54 2.23 -7.78
CA ARG A 70 9.59 1.10 -7.87
C ARG A 70 8.79 0.94 -6.58
N MET A 71 9.47 1.04 -5.43
CA MET A 71 8.82 1.00 -4.11
C MET A 71 7.80 2.13 -3.96
N ASN A 72 8.18 3.35 -4.33
CA ASN A 72 7.29 4.50 -4.28
C ASN A 72 6.04 4.30 -5.16
N ALA A 73 6.22 3.80 -6.38
CA ALA A 73 5.10 3.47 -7.26
C ALA A 73 4.19 2.38 -6.66
N ALA A 74 4.77 1.32 -6.08
CA ALA A 74 4.02 0.24 -5.45
C ALA A 74 3.21 0.71 -4.23
N LEU A 75 3.79 1.55 -3.37
CA LEU A 75 3.09 2.12 -2.21
C LEU A 75 1.94 3.05 -2.63
N ASN A 76 2.13 3.88 -3.67
CA ASN A 76 1.03 4.72 -4.18
C ASN A 76 -0.09 3.88 -4.80
N ALA A 77 0.25 2.84 -5.57
CA ALA A 77 -0.72 1.92 -6.13
C ALA A 77 -1.49 1.18 -5.04
N GLN A 78 -0.83 0.78 -3.95
CA GLN A 78 -1.51 0.16 -2.82
C GLN A 78 -2.49 1.13 -2.14
N ILE A 79 -2.12 2.40 -1.97
CA ILE A 79 -3.04 3.43 -1.45
C ILE A 79 -4.28 3.54 -2.36
N ASP A 80 -4.11 3.52 -3.68
CA ASP A 80 -5.26 3.55 -4.61
C ASP A 80 -6.16 2.32 -4.44
N ILE A 81 -5.57 1.13 -4.32
CA ILE A 81 -6.30 -0.12 -4.08
C ILE A 81 -7.08 -0.04 -2.76
N GLU A 82 -6.46 0.43 -1.69
CA GLU A 82 -7.11 0.57 -0.37
C GLU A 82 -8.28 1.55 -0.41
N GLN A 83 -8.14 2.68 -1.12
CA GLN A 83 -9.23 3.64 -1.28
C GLN A 83 -10.41 3.07 -2.09
N GLN A 84 -10.13 2.20 -3.06
CA GLN A 84 -11.14 1.60 -3.93
C GLN A 84 -11.83 0.39 -3.30
N GLU A 85 -11.11 -0.38 -2.48
CA GLU A 85 -11.58 -1.69 -2.02
C GLU A 85 -11.71 -1.76 -0.49
N LEU A 86 -10.67 -1.40 0.25
CA LEU A 86 -10.65 -1.49 1.71
C LEU A 86 -11.56 -0.44 2.36
N ARG A 87 -11.50 0.82 1.91
CA ARG A 87 -12.29 1.91 2.48
C ARG A 87 -13.80 1.64 2.40
N PRO A 88 -14.39 1.21 1.26
CA PRO A 88 -15.78 0.80 1.22
C PRO A 88 -16.12 -0.37 2.15
N ALA A 89 -15.22 -1.36 2.28
CA ALA A 89 -15.43 -2.48 3.17
C ALA A 89 -15.47 -2.04 4.66
N LEU A 90 -14.59 -1.10 5.04
CA LEU A 90 -14.58 -0.52 6.38
C LEU A 90 -15.85 0.25 6.71
N LEU A 91 -16.38 1.02 5.76
CA LEU A 91 -17.62 1.79 5.96
C LEU A 91 -18.82 0.92 6.35
N GLY A 92 -18.86 -0.32 5.86
CA GLY A 92 -19.93 -1.28 6.16
C GLY A 92 -19.62 -2.28 7.27
N ALA A 93 -18.46 -2.18 7.93
CA ALA A 93 -17.97 -3.22 8.84
C ALA A 93 -18.66 -3.20 10.22
N ASP A 94 -18.77 -2.02 10.83
CA ASP A 94 -19.35 -1.83 12.17
C ASP A 94 -19.82 -0.38 12.40
N ALA A 95 -20.29 -0.08 13.62
CA ALA A 95 -20.71 1.27 14.03
C ALA A 95 -19.59 2.33 14.01
N TRP A 96 -18.32 1.91 13.88
CA TRP A 96 -17.14 2.77 13.82
C TRP A 96 -16.54 2.86 12.41
N GLY A 97 -17.19 2.25 11.41
CA GLY A 97 -16.70 2.12 10.04
C GLY A 97 -16.32 3.46 9.40
N GLU A 98 -17.14 4.50 9.61
CA GLU A 98 -16.88 5.86 9.11
C GLU A 98 -15.60 6.46 9.72
N SER A 99 -15.44 6.35 11.03
CA SER A 99 -14.25 6.87 11.73
C SER A 99 -12.97 6.15 11.26
N ARG A 100 -13.02 4.82 11.07
CA ARG A 100 -11.89 4.04 10.55
C ARG A 100 -11.55 4.42 9.11
N ALA A 101 -12.56 4.54 8.25
CA ALA A 101 -12.39 4.93 6.86
C ALA A 101 -11.78 6.33 6.70
N GLU A 102 -12.18 7.27 7.56
CA GLU A 102 -11.63 8.62 7.57
C GLU A 102 -10.18 8.64 8.08
N LYS A 103 -9.88 7.93 9.17
CA LYS A 103 -8.52 7.79 9.68
C LYS A 103 -7.58 7.16 8.64
N LEU A 104 -8.04 6.14 7.92
CA LEU A 104 -7.31 5.52 6.82
C LEU A 104 -7.01 6.54 5.71
N ALA A 105 -8.01 7.34 5.30
CA ALA A 105 -7.83 8.36 4.28
C ALA A 105 -6.82 9.44 4.69
N GLN A 106 -6.85 9.87 5.96
CA GLN A 106 -5.88 10.83 6.50
C GLN A 106 -4.44 10.27 6.49
N HIS A 107 -4.26 9.01 6.88
CA HIS A 107 -2.96 8.35 6.79
C HIS A 107 -2.46 8.27 5.34
N HIS A 108 -3.35 8.02 4.37
CA HIS A 108 -3.00 7.98 2.96
C HIS A 108 -2.51 9.33 2.41
N VAL A 109 -3.13 10.44 2.82
CA VAL A 109 -2.67 11.79 2.46
C VAL A 109 -1.25 12.02 2.97
N GLN A 110 -1.02 11.78 4.26
CA GLN A 110 0.29 11.96 4.90
C GLN A 110 1.38 11.12 4.22
N ARG A 111 1.08 9.87 3.85
CA ARG A 111 2.02 9.02 3.13
C ARG A 111 2.32 9.51 1.73
N ARG A 112 1.31 9.95 0.98
CA ARG A 112 1.53 10.49 -0.37
C ARG A 112 2.46 11.69 -0.33
N ASP A 113 2.33 12.55 0.68
CA ASP A 113 3.22 13.69 0.84
C ASP A 113 4.65 13.25 1.20
N ALA A 114 4.82 12.30 2.12
CA ALA A 114 6.14 11.73 2.43
C ALA A 114 6.80 11.03 1.22
N LEU A 115 5.99 10.43 0.35
CA LEU A 115 6.42 9.74 -0.88
C LEU A 115 6.70 10.70 -2.05
N ARG A 116 6.42 12.01 -1.95
CA ARG A 116 6.74 13.01 -2.98
C ARG A 116 8.16 13.57 -2.89
N GLU A 117 8.74 13.64 -1.69
CA GLU A 117 10.14 14.05 -1.45
C GLU A 117 11.27 13.24 -2.15
N PRO A 118 11.17 11.93 -2.45
CA PRO A 118 12.27 11.11 -2.95
C PRO A 118 12.84 11.58 -4.29
N VAL A 119 12.01 12.25 -5.10
CA VAL A 119 12.38 12.73 -6.44
C VAL A 119 13.42 13.85 -6.35
N LEU A 120 13.44 14.63 -5.27
CA LEU A 120 14.28 15.84 -5.14
C LEU A 120 15.66 15.55 -4.52
N VAL A 121 15.77 14.55 -3.65
CA VAL A 121 17.00 14.26 -2.88
C VAL A 121 18.04 13.50 -3.72
N GLY A 122 17.61 12.62 -4.63
CA GLY A 122 18.47 11.70 -5.38
C GLY A 122 19.20 12.27 -6.61
N MET A 123 19.04 13.56 -6.93
CA MET A 123 19.57 14.15 -8.19
C MET A 123 21.04 14.64 -8.14
N GLY A 124 21.80 14.38 -7.06
CA GLY A 124 23.20 14.84 -6.94
C GLY A 124 24.16 13.83 -6.30
N ALA A 125 25.38 13.72 -6.84
CA ALA A 125 26.41 12.75 -6.40
C ALA A 125 26.91 12.97 -4.96
N ALA A 126 26.92 14.22 -4.47
CA ALA A 126 27.30 14.57 -3.09
C ALA A 126 26.24 14.22 -2.02
N ARG A 127 25.09 13.63 -2.41
CA ARG A 127 23.94 13.37 -1.52
C ARG A 127 23.67 11.89 -1.27
N SER A 128 24.57 10.99 -1.66
CA SER A 128 24.32 9.54 -1.59
C SER A 128 24.13 9.01 -0.18
N GLU A 129 24.87 9.53 0.81
CA GLU A 129 24.72 9.13 2.23
C GLU A 129 23.42 9.66 2.83
N ASN A 130 23.08 10.93 2.57
CA ASN A 130 21.81 11.52 2.99
C ASN A 130 20.61 10.78 2.36
N PHE A 131 20.73 10.37 1.09
CA PHE A 131 19.71 9.55 0.42
C PHE A 131 19.57 8.17 1.08
N VAL A 132 20.68 7.51 1.42
CA VAL A 132 20.68 6.21 2.10
C VAL A 132 20.09 6.30 3.51
N ALA A 133 20.38 7.36 4.26
CA ALA A 133 19.81 7.59 5.58
C ALA A 133 18.31 7.88 5.50
N TRP A 134 17.91 8.82 4.64
CA TRP A 134 16.52 9.16 4.38
C TRP A 134 15.71 7.94 3.93
N LEU A 135 16.24 7.12 3.02
CA LEU A 135 15.58 5.91 2.54
C LEU A 135 15.37 4.91 3.68
N GLY A 136 16.32 4.80 4.62
CA GLY A 136 16.15 3.98 5.82
C GLY A 136 14.96 4.44 6.67
N GLY A 137 14.80 5.75 6.84
CA GLY A 137 13.63 6.33 7.52
C GLY A 137 12.32 5.96 6.83
N VAL A 138 12.24 6.14 5.51
CA VAL A 138 11.06 5.78 4.72
C VAL A 138 10.71 4.30 4.83
N ILE A 139 11.69 3.40 4.79
CA ILE A 139 11.46 1.96 4.94
C ILE A 139 10.87 1.65 6.33
N VAL A 140 11.41 2.24 7.39
CA VAL A 140 10.91 2.05 8.76
C VAL A 140 9.49 2.55 8.90
N ASP A 141 9.20 3.74 8.37
CA ASP A 141 7.87 4.34 8.49
C ASP A 141 6.84 3.59 7.66
N ALA A 142 7.20 3.12 6.46
CA ALA A 142 6.34 2.25 5.64
C ALA A 142 6.00 0.95 6.38
N ARG A 143 6.98 0.28 7.01
CA ARG A 143 6.72 -0.95 7.80
C ARG A 143 5.76 -0.71 8.95
N ARG A 144 5.98 0.38 9.70
CA ARG A 144 5.09 0.75 10.81
C ARG A 144 3.68 1.07 10.32
N ALA A 145 3.57 1.71 9.15
CA ALA A 145 2.31 2.04 8.53
C ALA A 145 1.51 0.79 8.15
N LEU A 146 2.15 -0.18 7.48
CA LEU A 146 1.54 -1.47 7.15
C LEU A 146 1.08 -2.22 8.41
N LEU A 147 1.92 -2.29 9.44
CA LEU A 147 1.55 -2.96 10.70
C LEU A 147 0.35 -2.32 11.39
N ARG A 148 0.32 -0.97 11.45
CA ARG A 148 -0.81 -0.25 12.05
C ARG A 148 -2.10 -0.49 11.29
N GLU A 149 -2.07 -0.46 9.96
CA GLU A 149 -3.27 -0.72 9.16
C GLU A 149 -3.77 -2.14 9.28
N GLU A 150 -2.89 -3.13 9.29
CA GLU A 150 -3.31 -4.53 9.50
C GLU A 150 -4.08 -4.69 10.81
N SER A 151 -3.55 -4.09 11.88
CA SER A 151 -4.18 -4.12 13.20
C SER A 151 -5.49 -3.31 13.24
N ASP A 152 -5.49 -2.10 12.70
CA ASP A 152 -6.60 -1.15 12.85
C ASP A 152 -7.75 -1.41 11.86
N CYS A 153 -7.46 -2.01 10.70
CA CYS A 153 -8.37 -2.06 9.56
C CYS A 153 -8.59 -3.48 8.99
N MET A 154 -7.78 -4.48 9.36
CA MET A 154 -7.82 -5.81 8.70
C MET A 154 -7.85 -6.99 9.66
N SER A 155 -8.33 -6.77 10.90
CA SER A 155 -8.59 -7.90 11.80
C SER A 155 -9.67 -8.82 11.21
N ALA A 156 -9.55 -10.12 11.47
CA ALA A 156 -10.51 -11.11 10.98
C ALA A 156 -11.93 -10.87 11.54
N GLU A 157 -12.03 -10.28 12.73
CA GLU A 157 -13.30 -9.92 13.36
C GLU A 157 -13.97 -8.73 12.68
N LEU A 158 -13.19 -7.75 12.22
CA LEU A 158 -13.68 -6.54 11.58
C LEU A 158 -14.17 -6.80 10.16
N LEU A 159 -13.40 -7.54 9.36
CA LEU A 159 -13.71 -7.81 7.96
C LEU A 159 -14.18 -9.26 7.77
N ARG A 160 -15.26 -9.63 8.47
CA ARG A 160 -15.97 -10.90 8.31
C ARG A 160 -17.15 -10.77 7.35
N ASP A 161 -17.60 -11.89 6.81
CA ASP A 161 -18.74 -11.93 5.88
C ASP A 161 -20.10 -11.87 6.58
N ASP A 162 -20.12 -12.08 7.90
CA ASP A 162 -21.33 -12.10 8.70
C ASP A 162 -21.80 -10.65 8.92
N GLY A 163 -22.87 -10.27 8.23
CA GLY A 163 -23.42 -8.93 8.31
C GLY A 163 -23.82 -8.56 9.74
N VAL A 164 -23.27 -7.46 10.27
CA VAL A 164 -23.89 -6.75 11.39
C VAL A 164 -25.12 -6.05 10.82
N GLY A 165 -26.20 -6.81 10.64
CA GLY A 165 -27.50 -6.25 10.36
C GLY A 165 -27.93 -5.43 11.57
N ILE A 166 -27.83 -4.11 11.48
CA ILE A 166 -28.62 -3.24 12.33
C ILE A 166 -30.07 -3.49 11.89
N GLY A 167 -30.73 -4.42 12.57
CA GLY A 167 -32.16 -4.61 12.45
C GLY A 167 -32.83 -3.31 12.86
N VAL A 168 -33.18 -2.48 11.87
CA VAL A 168 -34.13 -1.40 12.10
C VAL A 168 -35.47 -2.10 12.25
N SER A 169 -35.81 -2.48 13.48
CA SER A 169 -37.18 -2.85 13.84
C SER A 169 -38.04 -1.63 13.53
N SER A 170 -38.75 -1.70 12.41
CA SER A 170 -39.82 -0.77 12.10
C SER A 170 -41.07 -1.35 12.76
N GLU A 171 -41.46 -0.81 13.92
CA GLU A 171 -42.84 -0.85 14.41
C GLU A 171 -43.53 0.47 14.08
#